data_AF-A0A5N0UNM5-F1
#
_entry.id   AF-A0A5N0UNM5-F1
#
_cell.length_a   1.000
_cell.length_b   1.000
_cell.length_c   1.000
_cell.angle_alpha   90.00
_cell.angle_beta   90.00
_cell.angle_gamma   90.00
#
_symmetry.space_group_name_H-M   'P 1'
#
loop_
_entity.id
_entity.type
_entity.pdbx_description
1 polymer ?
#
loop_
_entity_poly.entity_id
_entity_poly.type
_entity_poly.pdbx_seq_one_letter_code
_entity_poly.pdbx_strand_id
1 'polypeptide(L)'
;MTEQGSTAVEDRSIAQLVQDMSEQTRRLVRDEVQLAAAELKDKGKNAGVGAGLAGAAGVVALFGALAFVAAAILALALVVPGWAAALIVGGALMLVAGTAALIGRNKIRRAVPPVPEEAAAGVAEDVRAVREGSRHART
;
A
#
# COMPACT_ATOMS: atom_id res chain seq x y z
N MET A 1 60.40 -1.94 -42.33
CA MET A 1 59.38 -0.94 -41.98
C MET A 1 58.03 -1.66 -42.00
N THR A 2 57.71 -2.41 -40.94
CA THR A 2 56.53 -3.29 -40.87
C THR A 2 56.00 -3.25 -39.42
N GLU A 3 55.27 -2.18 -39.09
CA GLU A 3 54.64 -1.97 -37.77
C GLU A 3 53.16 -1.54 -37.90
N GLN A 4 52.39 -2.11 -38.84
CA GLN A 4 50.99 -1.70 -39.06
C GLN A 4 49.94 -2.80 -38.86
N GLY A 5 50.30 -3.96 -38.29
CA GLY A 5 49.39 -5.10 -38.13
C GLY A 5 48.68 -5.26 -36.78
N SER A 6 49.21 -4.69 -35.67
CA SER A 6 48.76 -5.04 -34.31
C SER A 6 47.55 -4.24 -33.81
N THR A 7 47.42 -2.97 -34.20
CA THR A 7 46.39 -2.05 -33.67
C THR A 7 44.97 -2.42 -34.10
N ALA A 8 44.78 -2.85 -35.36
CA ALA A 8 43.45 -3.19 -35.90
C ALA A 8 42.86 -4.53 -35.38
N VAL A 9 43.68 -5.38 -34.76
CA VAL A 9 43.24 -6.63 -34.10
C VAL A 9 42.87 -6.35 -32.64
N GLU A 10 43.65 -5.50 -31.96
CA GLU A 10 43.45 -5.13 -30.57
C GLU A 10 42.20 -4.25 -30.39
N ASP A 11 41.98 -3.28 -31.27
CA ASP A 11 40.76 -2.44 -31.32
C ASP A 11 39.49 -3.27 -31.56
N ARG A 12 39.59 -4.33 -32.38
CA ARG A 12 38.49 -5.28 -32.61
C ARG A 12 38.13 -6.07 -31.34
N SER A 13 39.12 -6.40 -30.52
CA SER A 13 38.88 -7.14 -29.27
C SER A 13 38.21 -6.28 -28.19
N ILE A 14 38.59 -5.00 -28.07
CA ILE A 14 37.97 -4.07 -27.12
C ILE A 14 36.53 -3.78 -27.51
N ALA A 15 36.25 -3.62 -28.81
CA ALA A 15 34.90 -3.49 -29.31
C ALA A 15 34.04 -4.73 -29.00
N GLN A 16 34.60 -5.94 -29.11
CA GLN A 16 33.92 -7.20 -28.75
C GLN A 16 33.67 -7.31 -27.24
N LEU A 17 34.63 -6.97 -26.38
CA LEU A 17 34.46 -6.96 -24.92
C LEU A 17 33.36 -6.00 -24.47
N VAL A 18 33.33 -4.79 -25.02
CA VAL A 18 32.28 -3.81 -24.71
C VAL A 18 30.91 -4.31 -25.18
N GLN A 19 30.86 -4.98 -26.34
CA GLN A 19 29.64 -5.59 -26.85
C GLN A 19 29.15 -6.74 -25.95
N ASP A 20 30.06 -7.61 -25.51
CA ASP A 20 29.76 -8.73 -24.63
C ASP A 20 29.32 -8.26 -23.23
N MET A 21 29.99 -7.26 -22.65
CA MET A 21 29.58 -6.66 -21.37
C MET A 21 28.22 -5.98 -21.47
N SER A 22 27.95 -5.28 -22.58
CA SER A 22 26.63 -4.69 -22.85
C SER A 22 25.55 -5.75 -22.94
N GLU A 23 25.84 -6.87 -23.61
CA GLU A 23 24.91 -8.00 -23.71
C GLU A 23 24.68 -8.70 -22.36
N GLN A 24 25.74 -8.93 -21.58
CA GLN A 24 25.65 -9.50 -20.24
C GLN A 24 24.86 -8.59 -19.29
N THR A 25 25.10 -7.28 -19.35
CA THR A 25 24.36 -6.30 -18.53
C THR A 25 22.87 -6.31 -18.89
N ARG A 26 22.54 -6.37 -20.19
CA ARG A 26 21.15 -6.49 -20.65
C ARG A 26 20.49 -7.78 -20.17
N ARG A 27 21.20 -8.90 -20.20
CA ARG A 27 20.73 -10.20 -19.69
C ARG A 27 20.48 -10.13 -18.18
N LEU A 28 21.42 -9.61 -17.42
CA LEU A 28 21.29 -9.45 -15.96
C LEU A 28 20.07 -8.58 -15.60
N VAL A 29 19.91 -7.42 -16.25
CA VAL A 29 18.75 -6.55 -16.03
C VAL A 29 17.44 -7.28 -16.36
N ARG A 30 17.43 -8.03 -17.47
CA ARG A 30 16.25 -8.82 -17.86
C ARG A 30 15.93 -9.91 -16.84
N ASP A 31 16.95 -10.54 -16.26
CA ASP A 31 16.77 -11.60 -15.26
C ASP A 31 16.29 -11.03 -13.92
N GLU A 32 16.84 -9.89 -13.48
CA GLU A 32 16.41 -9.21 -12.25
C GLU A 32 14.94 -8.76 -12.35
N VAL A 33 14.54 -8.26 -13.53
CA VAL A 33 13.13 -7.91 -13.79
C VAL A 33 12.23 -9.15 -13.77
N GLN A 34 12.68 -10.28 -14.32
CA GLN A 34 11.92 -11.53 -14.28
C GLN A 34 11.81 -12.09 -12.87
N LEU A 35 12.89 -12.03 -12.08
CA LEU A 35 12.92 -12.44 -10.69
C LEU A 35 11.99 -11.59 -9.84
N ALA A 36 12.09 -10.26 -9.96
CA ALA A 36 11.20 -9.33 -9.28
C ALA A 36 9.74 -9.56 -9.66
N ALA A 37 9.46 -9.82 -10.94
CA ALA A 37 8.11 -10.15 -11.40
C ALA A 37 7.59 -11.46 -10.78
N ALA A 38 8.42 -12.50 -10.67
CA ALA A 38 8.07 -13.76 -10.03
C ALA A 38 7.80 -13.57 -8.53
N GLU A 39 8.67 -12.84 -7.82
CA GLU A 39 8.53 -12.57 -6.39
C GLU A 39 7.28 -11.72 -6.10
N LEU A 40 7.00 -10.71 -6.92
CA LEU A 40 5.77 -9.91 -6.82
C LEU A 40 4.52 -10.75 -7.08
N LYS A 41 4.56 -11.69 -8.02
CA LYS A 41 3.45 -12.61 -8.29
C LYS A 41 3.17 -13.52 -7.10
N ASP A 42 4.20 -14.08 -6.48
CA ASP A 42 4.05 -14.96 -5.33
C ASP A 42 3.59 -14.20 -4.08
N LYS A 43 4.19 -13.02 -3.82
CA LYS A 43 3.72 -12.10 -2.77
C LYS A 43 2.28 -11.69 -3.00
N GLY A 44 1.92 -11.34 -4.23
CA GLY A 44 0.57 -10.97 -4.64
C GLY A 44 -0.43 -12.10 -4.45
N LYS A 45 -0.07 -13.35 -4.77
CA LYS A 45 -0.92 -14.53 -4.55
C LYS A 45 -1.19 -14.75 -3.07
N ASN A 46 -0.15 -14.72 -2.25
CA ASN A 46 -0.28 -14.95 -0.81
C ASN A 46 -1.06 -13.82 -0.12
N ALA A 47 -0.79 -12.56 -0.51
CA ALA A 47 -1.57 -11.42 -0.04
C ALA A 47 -3.03 -11.51 -0.48
N GLY A 48 -3.30 -11.93 -1.72
CA GLY A 48 -4.65 -12.11 -2.25
C GLY A 48 -5.43 -13.21 -1.53
N VAL A 49 -4.81 -14.37 -1.29
CA VAL A 49 -5.41 -15.46 -0.50
C VAL A 49 -5.67 -15.00 0.94
N GLY A 50 -4.71 -14.32 1.57
CA GLY A 50 -4.87 -13.79 2.92
C GLY A 50 -6.01 -12.79 3.02
N ALA A 51 -6.09 -11.83 2.09
CA ALA A 51 -7.19 -10.87 1.99
C ALA A 51 -8.54 -11.56 1.72
N GLY A 52 -8.56 -12.56 0.84
CA GLY A 52 -9.75 -13.36 0.55
C GLY A 52 -10.26 -14.13 1.77
N LEU A 53 -9.37 -14.80 2.50
CA LEU A 53 -9.71 -15.52 3.75
C LEU A 53 -10.17 -14.56 4.85
N ALA A 54 -9.47 -13.43 5.04
CA ALA A 54 -9.89 -12.41 6.00
C ALA A 54 -11.26 -11.83 5.65
N GLY A 55 -11.53 -11.57 4.36
CA GLY A 55 -12.83 -11.13 3.87
C GLY A 55 -13.92 -12.16 4.14
N ALA A 56 -13.67 -13.44 3.81
CA ALA A 56 -14.61 -14.53 4.07
C ALA A 56 -14.89 -14.70 5.57
N ALA A 57 -13.86 -14.68 6.41
CA ALA A 57 -13.99 -14.72 7.86
C ALA A 57 -14.82 -13.53 8.39
N GLY A 58 -14.62 -12.33 7.85
CA GLY A 58 -15.42 -11.15 8.18
C GLY A 58 -16.90 -11.33 7.84
N VAL A 59 -17.22 -11.88 6.68
CA VAL A 59 -18.60 -12.17 6.27
C VAL A 59 -19.24 -13.22 7.20
N VAL A 60 -18.54 -14.32 7.49
CA VAL A 60 -19.02 -15.35 8.41
C VAL A 60 -19.24 -14.79 9.82
N ALA A 61 -18.30 -14.00 10.33
CA ALA A 61 -18.41 -13.35 11.63
C ALA A 61 -19.60 -12.37 11.68
N LEU A 62 -19.86 -11.63 10.59
CA LEU A 62 -21.02 -10.75 10.49
C LEU A 62 -22.33 -11.54 10.59
N PHE A 63 -22.49 -12.64 9.84
CA PHE A 63 -23.68 -13.48 9.94
C PHE A 63 -23.84 -14.11 11.33
N GLY A 64 -22.74 -14.58 11.93
CA GLY A 64 -22.74 -15.08 13.31
C GLY A 64 -23.19 -14.02 14.33
N ALA A 65 -22.70 -12.79 14.20
CA ALA A 65 -23.12 -11.67 15.04
C ALA A 65 -24.62 -11.37 14.86
N LEU A 66 -25.13 -11.33 13.62
CA LEU A 66 -26.56 -11.15 13.35
C LEU A 66 -27.42 -12.27 13.97
N ALA A 67 -26.96 -13.52 13.91
CA ALA A 67 -27.64 -14.64 14.56
C ALA A 67 -27.69 -14.47 16.09
N PHE A 68 -26.60 -14.00 16.72
CA PHE A 68 -26.61 -13.68 18.16
C PHE A 68 -27.53 -12.51 18.51
N VAL A 69 -27.60 -11.48 17.68
CA VAL A 69 -28.57 -10.38 17.85
C VAL A 69 -30.00 -10.93 17.81
N ALA A 70 -30.32 -11.77 16.82
CA ALA A 70 -31.63 -12.41 16.73
C ALA A 70 -31.91 -13.28 17.97
N ALA A 71 -30.94 -14.07 18.43
CA ALA A 71 -31.06 -14.88 19.64
C ALA A 71 -31.32 -14.02 20.89
N ALA A 72 -30.63 -12.89 21.05
CA ALA A 72 -30.85 -11.96 22.15
C ALA A 72 -32.27 -11.36 22.11
N ILE A 73 -32.75 -10.98 20.92
CA ILE A 73 -34.13 -10.49 20.74
C ILE A 73 -35.13 -11.58 21.13
N LEU A 74 -34.96 -12.80 20.63
CA LEU A 74 -35.86 -13.92 20.92
C LEU A 74 -35.86 -14.29 22.40
N ALA A 75 -34.69 -14.31 23.05
CA ALA A 75 -34.57 -14.57 24.47
C ALA A 75 -35.28 -13.51 25.31
N LEU A 76 -35.11 -12.23 24.97
CA LEU A 76 -35.79 -11.13 25.67
C LEU A 76 -37.31 -11.13 25.38
N ALA A 77 -37.71 -11.56 24.19
CA ALA A 77 -39.12 -11.70 23.82
C ALA A 77 -39.88 -12.77 24.63
N LEU A 78 -39.19 -13.61 25.41
CA LEU A 78 -39.82 -14.52 26.37
C LEU A 78 -40.46 -13.77 27.54
N VAL A 79 -40.02 -12.55 27.84
CA VAL A 79 -40.47 -11.76 29.01
C VAL A 79 -41.09 -10.41 28.64
N VAL A 80 -40.92 -9.94 27.40
CA VAL A 80 -41.54 -8.70 26.89
C VAL A 80 -42.07 -8.89 25.46
N PRO A 81 -42.97 -8.03 24.95
CA PRO A 81 -43.41 -8.11 23.55
C PRO A 81 -42.23 -8.05 22.57
N GLY A 82 -42.30 -8.85 21.49
CA GLY A 82 -41.18 -8.98 20.54
C GLY A 82 -40.72 -7.66 19.91
N TRP A 83 -41.64 -6.72 19.66
CA TRP A 83 -41.29 -5.39 19.15
C TRP A 83 -40.47 -4.59 20.17
N ALA A 84 -40.77 -4.71 21.46
CA ALA A 84 -40.04 -4.02 22.53
C ALA A 84 -38.65 -4.66 22.71
N ALA A 85 -38.56 -5.98 22.66
CA ALA A 85 -37.27 -6.69 22.68
C ALA A 85 -36.35 -6.23 21.55
N ALA A 86 -36.88 -6.14 20.32
CA ALA A 86 -36.13 -5.66 19.16
C ALA A 86 -35.64 -4.21 19.33
N LEU A 87 -36.47 -3.30 19.85
CA LEU A 87 -36.08 -1.92 20.12
C LEU A 87 -35.03 -1.81 21.22
N ILE A 88 -35.12 -2.61 22.28
CA ILE A 88 -34.15 -2.60 23.39
C ILE A 88 -32.78 -3.07 22.89
N VAL A 89 -32.73 -4.23 22.23
CA VAL A 89 -31.46 -4.79 21.71
C VAL A 89 -30.89 -3.89 20.63
N GLY A 90 -31.71 -3.45 19.67
CA GLY A 90 -31.30 -2.54 18.60
C GLY A 90 -30.81 -1.19 19.14
N GLY A 91 -31.51 -0.61 20.11
CA GLY A 91 -31.10 0.62 20.78
C GLY A 91 -29.76 0.48 21.50
N ALA A 92 -29.55 -0.61 22.23
CA ALA A 92 -28.27 -0.89 22.89
C ALA A 92 -27.12 -0.99 21.88
N LEU A 93 -27.32 -1.70 20.77
CA LEU A 93 -26.32 -1.81 19.69
C LEU A 93 -26.03 -0.46 19.04
N MET A 94 -27.04 0.38 18.81
CA MET A 94 -26.87 1.73 18.26
C MET A 94 -26.07 2.65 19.20
N LEU A 95 -26.24 2.51 20.53
CA LEU A 95 -25.42 3.23 21.50
C LEU A 95 -23.95 2.78 21.42
N VAL A 96 -23.70 1.47 21.36
CA VAL A 96 -22.33 0.93 21.20
C VAL A 96 -21.72 1.40 19.87
N ALA A 97 -22.46 1.29 18.77
CA ALA A 97 -22.00 1.74 17.46
C ALA A 97 -21.72 3.25 17.43
N GLY A 98 -22.60 4.07 18.01
CA GLY A 98 -22.43 5.51 18.11
C GLY A 98 -21.18 5.90 18.90
N THR A 99 -20.95 5.28 20.07
CA THR A 99 -19.76 5.54 20.88
C THR A 99 -18.48 5.09 20.18
N ALA A 100 -18.47 3.91 19.57
CA ALA A 100 -17.33 3.43 18.78
C ALA A 100 -17.04 4.36 17.59
N ALA A 101 -18.07 4.83 16.88
CA ALA A 101 -17.92 5.77 15.76
C ALA A 101 -17.35 7.12 16.20
N LEU A 102 -17.79 7.64 17.36
CA LEU A 102 -17.25 8.87 17.94
C LEU A 102 -15.78 8.72 18.34
N ILE A 103 -15.42 7.62 18.99
CA ILE A 103 -14.03 7.32 19.38
C ILE A 103 -13.17 7.17 18.12
N GLY A 104 -13.63 6.42 17.12
CA GLY A 104 -12.95 6.22 15.85
C GLY A 104 -12.72 7.54 15.12
N ARG A 105 -13.76 8.37 15.00
CA ARG A 105 -13.65 9.72 14.42
C ARG A 105 -12.62 10.58 15.15
N ASN A 106 -12.62 10.55 16.47
CA ASN A 106 -11.64 11.31 17.27
C ASN A 106 -10.22 10.79 17.08
N LYS A 107 -10.02 9.47 16.97
CA LYS A 107 -8.70 8.88 16.68
C LYS A 107 -8.21 9.26 15.29
N ILE A 108 -9.06 9.16 14.27
CA ILE A 108 -8.70 9.53 12.89
C ILE A 108 -8.34 11.02 12.81
N ARG A 109 -9.14 11.90 13.43
CA ARG A 109 -8.86 13.34 13.47
C ARG A 109 -7.56 13.70 14.21
N ARG A 110 -7.11 12.86 15.15
CA ARG A 110 -5.83 13.06 15.87
C ARG A 110 -4.63 12.46 15.12
N ALA A 111 -4.84 11.37 14.39
CA ALA A 111 -3.77 10.66 13.67
C ALA A 111 -3.43 11.31 12.32
N VAL A 112 -4.34 12.10 11.73
CA VAL A 112 -4.13 12.82 10.48
C VAL A 112 -4.06 14.33 10.78
N PRO A 113 -2.88 14.91 11.02
CA PRO A 113 -2.74 16.36 10.96
C PRO A 113 -3.07 16.82 9.52
N PRO A 114 -3.82 17.92 9.32
CA PRO A 114 -4.32 18.33 8.01
C PRO A 114 -3.25 18.50 6.92
N VAL A 115 -1.99 18.71 7.28
CA VAL A 115 -0.81 18.64 6.41
C VAL A 115 0.37 18.35 7.35
N PRO A 116 1.37 17.50 6.99
CA PRO A 116 2.60 17.41 7.77
C PRO A 116 3.32 18.76 7.64
N GLU A 117 3.32 19.58 8.71
CA GLU A 117 3.89 20.93 8.68
C GLU A 117 5.36 20.93 8.24
N GLU A 118 6.12 19.92 8.65
CA GLU A 118 7.53 19.76 8.26
C GLU A 118 7.70 19.43 6.77
N ALA A 119 6.84 18.56 6.20
CA ALA A 119 6.89 18.25 4.78
C ALA A 119 6.45 19.44 3.92
N ALA A 120 5.46 20.21 4.38
CA ALA A 120 5.04 21.44 3.72
C ALA A 120 6.11 22.52 3.80
N ALA A 121 6.84 22.63 4.92
CA ALA A 121 7.94 23.57 5.11
C ALA A 121 9.13 23.22 4.21
N GLY A 122 9.54 21.94 4.14
CA GLY A 122 10.65 21.51 3.28
C GLY A 122 10.38 21.74 1.79
N VAL A 123 9.16 21.44 1.32
CA VAL A 123 8.76 21.73 -0.08
C VAL A 123 8.74 23.23 -0.35
N ALA A 124 8.30 24.06 0.61
CA ALA A 124 8.32 25.51 0.46
C ALA A 124 9.75 26.08 0.41
N GLU A 125 10.68 25.51 1.18
CA GLU A 125 12.09 25.85 1.18
C GLU A 125 12.78 25.48 -0.14
N ASP A 126 12.56 24.25 -0.62
CA ASP A 126 13.08 23.77 -1.91
C ASP A 126 12.61 24.63 -3.09
N VAL A 127 11.33 25.01 -3.10
CA VAL A 127 10.78 25.91 -4.13
C VAL A 127 11.43 27.30 -4.06
N ARG A 128 11.74 27.78 -2.86
CA ARG A 128 12.41 29.07 -2.65
C ARG A 128 13.85 29.03 -3.16
N ALA A 129 14.59 27.97 -2.85
CA ALA A 129 15.96 27.76 -3.30
C ALA A 129 16.06 27.69 -4.84
N VAL A 130 15.14 26.97 -5.50
CA VAL A 130 15.08 26.90 -6.97
C VAL A 130 14.77 28.26 -7.59
N ARG A 131 13.87 29.04 -6.98
CA ARG A 131 13.48 30.36 -7.48
C ARG A 131 14.61 31.38 -7.34
N GLU A 132 15.36 31.33 -6.25
CA GLU A 132 16.53 32.19 -6.01
C GLU A 132 17.73 31.83 -6.90
N GLY A 133 17.97 30.52 -7.12
CA GLY A 133 18.97 30.02 -8.06
C GLY A 133 18.68 30.45 -9.51
N SER A 134 17.42 30.45 -9.93
CA SER A 134 17.00 30.90 -11.26
C SER A 134 17.17 32.42 -11.50
N ARG A 135 17.26 33.20 -10.42
CA ARG A 135 17.39 34.66 -10.47
C ARG A 135 18.86 35.10 -10.57
N HIS A 136 19.78 34.31 -10.02
CA HIS A 136 21.23 34.53 -10.12
C HIS A 136 21.80 34.08 -11.48
N ALA A 137 21.15 33.14 -12.18
CA ALA A 137 21.59 32.69 -13.50
C ALA A 137 21.22 33.66 -14.66
N ARG A 138 20.62 34.82 -14.36
CA ARG A 138 20.12 35.79 -15.36
C ARG A 138 20.80 37.17 -15.28
N THR A 139 21.87 37.29 -14.51
CA THR A 139 22.81 38.43 -14.47
C THR A 139 24.18 37.95 -14.89
#